data_AF-A0A7Y3L423-F1
#
_entry.id   AF-A0A7Y3L423-F1
#
_cell.length_a   1.000
_cell.length_b   1.000
_cell.length_c   1.000
_cell.angle_alpha   90.00
_cell.angle_beta   90.00
_cell.angle_gamma   90.00
#
_symmetry.space_group_name_H-M   'P 1'
#
loop_
_entity.id
_entity.type
_entity.pdbx_description
1 polymer ?
#
loop_
_entity_poly.entity_id
_entity_poly.type
_entity_poly.pdbx_seq_one_letter_code
_entity_poly.pdbx_strand_id
1 'polypeptide(L)' 'MDKPSEGKTVNLDVSDLEPPEPMVRILEAVTALGPEDRLVVEHFREPVPLYAHLDAAGFAHEIIKLAENRYRLTIRKSR' A
#
# COMPACT_ATOMS: atom_id res chain seq x y z
N MET A 1 -5.02 -12.20 28.92
CA MET A 1 -4.11 -11.04 28.85
C MET A 1 -3.77 -10.87 27.38
N ASP A 2 -4.72 -10.35 26.59
CA ASP A 2 -4.51 -10.08 25.17
C ASP A 2 -3.56 -8.88 25.08
N LYS A 3 -2.41 -9.09 24.45
CA LYS A 3 -1.48 -7.99 24.16
C LYS A 3 -2.18 -7.06 23.18
N PRO A 4 -2.05 -5.72 23.29
CA PRO A 4 -2.49 -4.83 22.24
C PRO A 4 -1.73 -5.26 20.98
N SER A 5 -2.44 -5.74 19.96
CA SER A 5 -1.82 -6.18 18.71
C SER A 5 -1.19 -4.97 18.05
N GLU A 6 0.11 -4.79 18.24
CA GLU A 6 0.88 -3.82 17.47
C GLU A 6 0.77 -4.21 16.00
N GLY A 7 -0.02 -3.43 15.26
CA GLY A 7 -0.25 -3.64 13.83
C GLY A 7 1.04 -3.83 13.05
N LYS A 8 1.08 -4.87 12.20
CA LYS A 8 2.27 -5.22 11.44
C LYS A 8 2.46 -4.27 10.27
N THR A 9 3.68 -3.80 10.08
CA THR A 9 4.08 -3.13 8.84
C THR A 9 4.54 -4.17 7.82
N VAL A 10 3.90 -4.19 6.66
CA VAL A 10 4.30 -4.99 5.50
C VAL A 10 4.98 -4.05 4.51
N ASN A 11 6.18 -4.39 4.06
CA ASN A 11 6.91 -3.63 3.04
C ASN A 11 6.82 -4.36 1.70
N LEU A 12 6.47 -3.63 0.64
CA LEU A 12 6.36 -4.15 -0.70
C LEU A 12 7.09 -3.22 -1.67
N ASP A 13 8.16 -3.69 -2.29
CA ASP A 13 8.77 -2.96 -3.40
C ASP A 13 8.16 -3.46 -4.72
N VAL A 14 7.67 -2.50 -5.51
CA VAL A 14 7.18 -2.74 -6.88
C VAL A 14 7.90 -1.83 -7.89
N SER A 15 9.04 -1.27 -7.49
CA SER A 15 9.81 -0.31 -8.28
C SER A 15 10.41 -0.96 -9.53
N ASP A 16 10.75 -2.25 -9.44
CA ASP A 16 11.29 -3.07 -10.52
C ASP A 16 10.21 -3.77 -11.38
N LEU A 17 8.91 -3.61 -11.05
CA LEU A 17 7.83 -4.30 -11.74
C LEU A 17 7.25 -3.47 -12.89
N GLU A 18 6.99 -4.12 -14.03
CA GLU A 18 6.36 -3.50 -15.19
C GLU A 18 4.83 -3.46 -15.04
N PRO A 19 4.15 -2.40 -15.52
CA PRO A 19 2.68 -2.36 -15.50
C PRO A 19 2.08 -3.53 -16.32
N PRO A 20 1.05 -4.23 -15.80
CA PRO A 20 0.22 -3.90 -14.63
C PRO A 20 0.63 -4.57 -13.31
N GLU A 21 1.75 -5.30 -13.24
CA GLU A 21 2.15 -6.08 -12.06
C GLU A 21 2.21 -5.30 -10.74
N PRO A 22 2.77 -4.06 -10.66
CA PRO A 22 2.77 -3.27 -9.43
C PRO A 22 1.38 -3.17 -8.80
N MET A 23 0.38 -2.89 -9.63
CA MET A 23 -0.98 -2.66 -9.18
C MET A 23 -1.60 -3.94 -8.60
N VAL A 24 -1.41 -5.06 -9.30
CA VAL A 24 -1.92 -6.37 -8.85
C VAL A 24 -1.31 -6.74 -7.51
N ARG A 25 0.02 -6.62 -7.36
CA ARG A 25 0.73 -6.98 -6.13
C ARG A 25 0.29 -6.13 -4.94
N ILE A 26 0.07 -4.83 -5.16
CA ILE A 26 -0.44 -3.94 -4.11
C ILE A 26 -1.85 -4.36 -3.70
N LEU A 27 -2.76 -4.59 -4.65
CA LEU A 27 -4.13 -5.00 -4.37
C LEU A 27 -4.17 -6.34 -3.61
N GLU A 28 -3.40 -7.33 -4.03
CA GLU A 28 -3.28 -8.60 -3.29
C GLU A 28 -2.76 -8.37 -1.86
N ALA A 29 -1.70 -7.57 -1.69
CA ALA A 29 -1.13 -7.31 -0.39
C ALA A 29 -2.10 -6.57 0.56
N VAL A 30 -2.85 -5.58 0.08
CA VAL A 30 -3.83 -4.86 0.93
C VAL A 30 -4.99 -5.75 1.35
N THR A 31 -5.40 -6.71 0.52
CA THR A 31 -6.44 -7.68 0.90
C THR A 31 -5.99 -8.62 2.02
N ALA A 32 -4.69 -8.90 2.11
CA ALA A 32 -4.10 -9.72 3.16
C ALA A 32 -3.81 -8.97 4.47
N LEU A 33 -3.94 -7.64 4.50
CA LEU A 33 -3.69 -6.84 5.71
C LEU A 33 -4.73 -7.11 6.81
N GLY A 34 -4.27 -7.25 8.05
CA GLY A 34 -5.11 -7.17 9.24
C GLY A 34 -5.68 -5.76 9.49
N PRO A 35 -6.63 -5.63 10.45
CA PRO A 35 -7.26 -4.35 10.79
C PRO A 35 -6.29 -3.29 11.34
N GLU A 36 -5.21 -3.72 12.00
CA GLU A 36 -4.19 -2.84 12.56
C GLU A 36 -2.95 -2.73 11.66
N ASP A 37 -2.87 -3.58 10.62
CA ASP A 37 -1.71 -3.64 9.74
C ASP A 37 -1.66 -2.47 8.76
N ARG A 38 -0.45 -2.21 8.27
CA ARG A 38 -0.19 -1.21 7.24
C ARG A 38 0.74 -1.76 6.18
N LEU A 39 0.46 -1.46 4.92
CA LEU A 39 1.32 -1.77 3.78
C LEU A 39 2.07 -0.52 3.36
N VAL A 40 3.39 -0.61 3.30
CA VAL A 40 4.28 0.43 2.77
C VAL A 40 4.81 -0.06 1.44
N VAL A 41 4.44 0.63 0.38
CA VAL A 41 4.80 0.31 -0.99
C VAL A 41 5.82 1.32 -1.51
N GLU A 42 6.92 0.83 -2.09
CA GLU A 42 7.84 1.67 -2.87
C GLU A 42 7.54 1.51 -4.35
N HIS A 43 7.34 2.63 -5.03
CA HIS A 43 6.91 2.69 -6.42
C HIS A 43 7.77 3.70 -7.19
N PHE A 44 8.17 3.36 -8.41
CA PHE A 44 9.06 4.22 -9.22
C PHE A 44 8.34 5.44 -9.84
N ARG A 45 7.00 5.43 -9.83
CA ARG A 45 6.10 6.47 -10.37
C ARG A 45 4.83 6.61 -9.55
N GLU A 46 4.01 7.60 -9.83
CA GLU A 46 2.72 7.77 -9.16
C GLU A 46 1.64 6.83 -9.71
N PRO A 47 1.01 5.97 -8.88
CA PRO A 47 -0.02 5.03 -9.31
C PRO A 47 -1.43 5.64 -9.21
N VAL A 48 -1.69 6.71 -9.96
CA VAL A 48 -3.00 7.41 -9.97
C VAL A 48 -4.24 6.49 -10.05
N PRO A 49 -4.32 5.47 -10.94
CA PRO A 49 -5.50 4.61 -11.01
C PRO A 49 -5.72 3.77 -9.75
N LEU A 50 -4.67 3.48 -8.97
CA LEU A 50 -4.76 2.66 -7.77
C LEU A 50 -5.60 3.33 -6.67
N TYR A 51 -5.58 4.66 -6.58
CA TYR A 51 -6.30 5.39 -5.53
C TYR A 51 -7.80 5.13 -5.54
N ALA A 52 -8.40 5.08 -6.74
CA ALA A 52 -9.83 4.78 -6.90
C ALA A 52 -10.17 3.36 -6.43
N HIS A 53 -9.28 2.38 -6.69
CA HIS A 53 -9.46 1.01 -6.21
C HIS A 53 -9.35 0.91 -4.69
N LEU A 54 -8.40 1.62 -4.08
CA LEU A 54 -8.21 1.62 -2.63
C LEU A 54 -9.40 2.26 -1.91
N ASP A 55 -9.87 3.41 -2.41
CA ASP A 55 -11.05 4.10 -1.87
C ASP A 55 -12.30 3.23 -1.97
N ALA A 56 -12.57 2.64 -3.14
CA ALA A 56 -13.69 1.73 -3.35
C ALA A 56 -13.63 0.48 -2.46
N ALA A 57 -12.43 0.03 -2.08
CA ALA A 57 -12.22 -1.10 -1.20
C ALA A 57 -12.15 -0.73 0.30
N GLY A 58 -12.33 0.55 0.66
CA GLY A 58 -12.34 1.01 2.06
C GLY A 58 -10.94 1.09 2.68
N PHE A 59 -9.91 1.34 1.87
CA PHE A 59 -8.53 1.52 2.35
C PHE A 59 -8.14 3.00 2.31
N ALA A 60 -7.56 3.48 3.41
CA ALA A 60 -6.93 4.78 3.44
C ALA A 60 -5.51 4.65 2.91
N HIS A 61 -5.12 5.58 2.04
CA HIS A 61 -3.79 5.61 1.44
C HIS A 61 -3.15 6.99 1.60
N GLU A 62 -1.83 7.02 1.74
CA GLU A 62 -1.03 8.23 1.84
C GLU A 62 0.18 8.08 0.94
N ILE A 63 0.43 9.05 0.05
CA ILE A 63 1.58 9.03 -0.85
C ILE A 63 2.55 10.15 -0.51
N ILE A 64 3.84 9.80 -0.51
CA ILE A 64 4.95 10.72 -0.28
C ILE A 64 5.94 10.56 -1.44
N LYS A 65 6.21 11.65 -2.15
CA LYS A 65 7.27 11.69 -3.16
C LYS A 65 8.62 11.83 -2.46
N LEU A 66 9.46 10.79 -2.56
CA LEU A 66 10.79 10.76 -1.96
C LEU A 66 11.88 11.29 -2.90
N ALA A 67 11.71 11.10 -4.22
CA ALA A 67 12.62 11.57 -5.27
C ALA A 67 11.89 11.70 -6.61
N GLU A 68 12.58 12.11 -7.69
CA GLU A 68 11.98 12.23 -9.04
C GLU A 68 11.28 10.95 -9.52
N ASN A 69 11.88 9.79 -9.27
CA ASN A 69 11.34 8.47 -9.64
C ASN A 69 11.18 7.55 -8.43
N ARG A 70 10.83 8.11 -7.27
CA ARG A 70 10.61 7.30 -6.06
C ARG A 70 9.46 7.86 -5.24
N TYR A 71 8.45 7.03 -5.07
CA TYR A 71 7.23 7.31 -4.33
C TYR A 71 7.04 6.24 -3.26
N ARG A 72 6.59 6.66 -2.09
CA ARG A 72 6.21 5.75 -1.01
C ARG A 72 4.73 5.89 -0.75
N LEU A 73 4.01 4.79 -0.88
CA LEU A 73 2.57 4.72 -0.62
C LEU A 73 2.34 3.91 0.65
N THR A 74 1.71 4.52 1.65
CA THR A 74 1.30 3.84 2.88
C THR A 74 -0.19 3.58 2.83
N ILE A 75 -0.60 2.33 2.94
CA ILE A 75 -1.99 1.90 2.86
C ILE A 75 -2.37 1.24 4.18
N ARG A 76 -3.57 1.53 4.68
CA ARG A 76 -4.15 0.97 5.91
C ARG A 76 -5.65 0.80 5.74
N LYS A 77 -6.27 -0.10 6.51
CA LYS A 77 -7.73 -0.24 6.50
C LYS A 77 -8.38 1.04 7.05
N SER A 78 -9.30 1.61 6.28
CA SER A 78 -10.13 2.73 6.72
C SER A 78 -11.41 2.16 7.31
N ARG A 79 -11.33 1.84 8.61
CA ARG A 79 -12.38 1.43 9.56
C ARG A 79 -13.75 1.01 8.99
#